data_AF-A0A417HLZ5-F1
#
_entry.id   AF-A0A417HLZ5-F1
#
_cell.length_a   1.000
_cell.length_b   1.000
_cell.length_c   1.000
_cell.angle_alpha   90.00
_cell.angle_beta   90.00
_cell.angle_gamma   90.00
#
_symmetry.space_group_name_H-M   'P 1'
#
loop_
_entity.id
_entity.type
_entity.pdbx_description
1 polymer ?
#
loop_
_entity_poly.entity_id
_entity_poly.type
_entity_poly.pdbx_seq_one_letter_code
_entity_poly.pdbx_strand_id
1 'polypeptide(L)'
;MGSAGDGCGLLKGEVPVLEGILLAVIALLALLLWLRAGKRNKQSPEGPEQEQEREEGPLLDVLALRGFSYIPGGEHLALWEGEELIFKREPDNPFDPKAVAVLRENGQRIGYLPREYNAIPAALLEEGILLTGRLRLGNYGKKEVEVHWPRN
;
A
#
# COMPACT_ATOMS: atom_id res chain seq x y z
N MET A 1 -72.47 -12.70 57.89
CA MET A 1 -72.04 -11.80 56.79
C MET A 1 -70.60 -12.11 56.45
N GLY A 2 -70.30 -12.23 55.14
CA GLY A 2 -69.02 -12.69 54.58
C GLY A 2 -67.87 -11.71 54.80
N SER A 3 -66.66 -11.93 54.31
CA SER A 3 -66.06 -12.97 53.48
C SER A 3 -64.55 -12.76 53.66
N ALA A 4 -63.83 -13.83 53.99
CA ALA A 4 -62.39 -13.83 54.11
C ALA A 4 -61.73 -13.89 52.73
N GLY A 5 -60.64 -13.15 52.58
CA GLY A 5 -59.36 -13.69 52.11
C GLY A 5 -59.22 -14.13 50.66
N ASP A 6 -58.31 -13.42 49.98
CA ASP A 6 -57.22 -13.97 49.16
C ASP A 6 -57.63 -14.58 47.80
N GLY A 7 -57.13 -14.13 46.65
CA GLY A 7 -55.76 -13.77 46.35
C GLY A 7 -55.23 -14.76 45.29
N CYS A 8 -55.37 -14.43 44.01
CA CYS A 8 -54.64 -15.02 42.88
C CYS A 8 -54.95 -14.12 41.66
N GLY A 9 -54.07 -13.27 41.14
CA GLY A 9 -52.68 -13.52 40.80
C GLY A 9 -52.63 -14.11 39.40
N LEU A 10 -52.33 -13.29 38.38
CA LEU A 10 -51.44 -13.60 37.25
C LEU A 10 -51.58 -12.60 36.09
N LEU A 11 -50.59 -11.70 36.07
CA LEU A 11 -49.83 -11.22 34.90
C LEU A 11 -50.51 -10.26 33.93
N LYS A 12 -50.49 -8.98 34.30
CA LYS A 12 -50.32 -7.91 33.31
C LYS A 12 -48.83 -7.87 32.98
N GLY A 13 -48.47 -8.38 31.81
CA GLY A 13 -47.10 -8.30 31.29
C GLY A 13 -46.73 -6.85 31.05
N GLU A 14 -46.18 -6.20 32.07
CA GLU A 14 -45.40 -4.98 31.92
C GLU A 14 -44.11 -5.37 31.18
N VAL A 15 -44.10 -5.13 29.87
CA VAL A 15 -42.85 -5.10 29.10
C VAL A 15 -41.92 -4.09 29.79
N PRO A 16 -40.79 -4.55 30.35
CA PRO A 16 -40.04 -3.73 31.28
C PRO A 16 -39.31 -2.65 30.48
N VAL A 17 -39.42 -1.42 30.97
CA VAL A 17 -38.70 -0.23 30.50
C VAL A 17 -37.19 -0.51 30.30
N LEU A 18 -36.64 -1.50 31.00
CA LEU A 18 -35.27 -2.00 30.82
C LEU A 18 -34.97 -2.61 29.44
N GLU A 19 -35.90 -3.33 28.82
CA GLU A 19 -35.69 -3.88 27.47
C GLU A 19 -35.64 -2.76 26.43
N GLY A 20 -36.50 -1.73 26.58
CA GLY A 20 -36.45 -0.55 25.73
C GLY A 20 -35.13 0.22 25.85
N ILE A 21 -34.61 0.37 27.08
CA ILE A 21 -33.31 0.99 27.35
C ILE A 21 -32.18 0.15 26.76
N LEU A 22 -32.19 -1.17 26.92
CA LEU A 22 -31.18 -2.07 26.38
C LEU A 22 -31.14 -2.01 24.85
N LEU A 23 -32.30 -2.02 24.20
CA LEU A 23 -32.40 -1.87 22.75
C LEU A 23 -31.90 -0.51 22.27
N ALA A 24 -32.20 0.58 23.00
CA ALA A 24 -31.70 1.91 22.69
C ALA A 24 -30.17 2.00 22.84
N VAL A 25 -29.59 1.35 23.85
CA VAL A 25 -28.14 1.28 24.04
C VAL A 25 -27.47 0.47 22.94
N ILE A 26 -28.04 -0.69 22.55
CA ILE A 26 -27.52 -1.50 21.44
C ILE A 26 -27.57 -0.72 20.12
N ALA A 27 -28.67 -0.02 19.83
CA ALA A 27 -28.81 0.80 18.63
C ALA A 27 -27.82 1.98 18.61
N LEU A 28 -27.59 2.63 19.75
CA LEU A 28 -26.61 3.71 19.88
C LEU A 28 -25.18 3.20 19.71
N LEU A 29 -24.84 2.07 20.32
CA LEU A 29 -23.53 1.43 20.15
C LEU A 29 -23.31 0.97 18.70
N ALA A 30 -24.33 0.39 18.06
CA ALA A 30 -24.27 0.01 16.65
C ALA A 30 -24.08 1.25 15.74
N LEU A 31 -24.78 2.35 16.02
CA LEU A 31 -24.62 3.61 15.31
C LEU A 31 -23.23 4.23 15.53
N LEU A 32 -22.70 4.19 16.74
CA LEU A 32 -21.35 4.67 17.04
C LEU A 32 -20.29 3.80 16.38
N LEU A 33 -20.46 2.48 16.37
CA LEU A 33 -19.60 1.55 15.63
C LEU A 33 -19.71 1.78 14.12
N TRP A 34 -20.90 2.07 13.59
CA TRP A 34 -21.13 2.41 12.19
C TRP A 34 -20.53 3.76 11.81
N LEU A 35 -20.63 4.78 12.66
CA LEU A 35 -19.96 6.08 12.47
C LEU A 35 -18.43 5.94 12.56
N ARG A 36 -17.92 5.04 13.42
CA ARG A 36 -16.49 4.69 13.49
C ARG A 36 -16.04 3.84 12.29
N ALA A 37 -16.95 3.04 11.74
CA ALA A 37 -16.77 2.25 10.52
C ALA A 37 -17.11 3.04 9.24
N GLY A 38 -17.63 4.27 9.33
CA GLY A 38 -17.95 5.16 8.20
C GLY A 38 -16.72 5.70 7.46
N LYS A 39 -15.52 5.28 7.88
CA LYS A 39 -14.26 5.34 7.10
C LYS A 39 -13.79 3.95 6.60
N ARG A 40 -14.70 2.99 6.49
CA ARG A 40 -14.49 1.67 5.87
C ARG A 40 -15.68 1.35 4.98
N ASN A 41 -15.71 2.03 3.84
CA ASN A 41 -16.48 1.62 2.69
C ASN A 41 -15.51 1.03 1.66
N LYS A 42 -15.40 -0.30 1.63
CA LYS A 42 -15.39 -1.13 0.41
C LYS A 42 -15.99 -2.49 0.81
N GLN A 43 -16.87 -3.00 -0.04
CA GLN A 43 -17.82 -4.09 0.20
C GLN A 43 -17.20 -5.50 0.25
N SER A 44 -17.95 -6.41 0.88
CA SER A 44 -17.98 -7.89 0.81
C SER A 44 -18.67 -8.39 -0.49
N PRO A 45 -18.70 -9.69 -0.88
CA PRO A 45 -17.72 -10.80 -0.91
C PRO A 45 -17.37 -11.25 -2.35
N GLU A 46 -16.29 -12.03 -2.50
CA GLU A 46 -15.78 -12.80 -3.67
C GLU A 46 -16.48 -12.66 -5.05
N GLY A 47 -15.90 -11.82 -5.92
CA GLY A 47 -16.11 -11.71 -7.38
C GLY A 47 -14.82 -11.13 -7.98
N PRO A 48 -14.47 -11.36 -9.27
CA PRO A 48 -13.08 -11.28 -9.75
C PRO A 48 -12.48 -9.94 -9.37
N GLU A 49 -11.39 -10.01 -8.62
CA GLU A 49 -10.66 -8.91 -8.01
C GLU A 49 -10.54 -7.74 -9.00
N GLN A 50 -11.39 -6.72 -8.83
CA GLN A 50 -11.32 -5.50 -9.61
C GLN A 50 -10.11 -4.71 -9.14
N GLU A 51 -8.96 -5.00 -9.75
CA GLU A 51 -8.11 -4.06 -10.49
C GLU A 51 -8.45 -2.56 -10.32
N GLN A 52 -8.41 -2.04 -9.11
CA GLN A 52 -8.71 -0.63 -8.82
C GLN A 52 -7.51 0.09 -8.19
N GLU A 53 -6.29 -0.36 -8.51
CA GLU A 53 -5.04 0.19 -7.94
C GLU A 53 -3.87 0.26 -8.96
N ARG A 54 -4.12 0.15 -10.27
CA ARG A 54 -3.05 0.30 -11.29
C ARG A 54 -2.71 1.78 -11.53
N GLU A 55 -2.06 2.45 -10.59
CA GLU A 55 -1.43 3.76 -10.82
C GLU A 55 -0.06 3.65 -11.52
N GLU A 56 0.45 2.43 -11.67
CA GLU A 56 1.72 2.10 -12.31
C GLU A 56 1.53 1.19 -13.52
N GLY A 57 2.39 1.35 -14.54
CA GLY A 57 2.45 0.40 -15.65
C GLY A 57 2.85 -1.00 -15.15
N PRO A 58 2.65 -2.04 -15.98
CA PRO A 58 2.98 -3.41 -15.60
C PRO A 58 4.40 -3.52 -15.01
N LEU A 59 4.55 -4.30 -13.95
CA LEU A 59 5.87 -4.60 -13.37
C LEU A 59 6.71 -5.34 -14.41
N LEU A 60 7.86 -4.76 -14.75
CA LEU A 60 8.86 -5.37 -15.61
C LEU A 60 9.76 -6.32 -14.81
N ASP A 61 10.33 -5.84 -13.69
CA ASP A 61 11.24 -6.62 -12.85
C ASP A 61 11.42 -6.00 -11.45
N VAL A 62 11.98 -6.75 -10.50
CA VAL A 62 12.42 -6.26 -9.18
C VAL A 62 13.92 -6.51 -9.04
N LEU A 63 14.70 -5.43 -9.06
CA LEU A 63 16.16 -5.49 -9.11
C LEU A 63 16.80 -4.94 -7.85
N ALA A 64 17.98 -5.45 -7.47
CA ALA A 64 18.72 -4.89 -6.35
C ALA A 64 19.24 -3.47 -6.67
N LEU A 65 19.12 -2.53 -5.74
CA LEU A 65 19.77 -1.23 -5.84
C LEU A 65 21.27 -1.37 -5.54
N ARG A 66 22.13 -1.07 -6.51
CA ARG A 66 23.59 -1.20 -6.40
C ARG A 66 24.29 0.16 -6.43
N GLY A 67 25.56 0.16 -6.04
CA GLY A 67 26.47 1.29 -6.24
C GLY A 67 26.22 2.51 -5.34
N PHE A 68 25.29 2.45 -4.38
CA PHE A 68 25.02 3.56 -3.46
C PHE A 68 26.26 3.97 -2.64
N SER A 69 27.20 3.06 -2.35
CA SER A 69 28.45 3.37 -1.66
C SER A 69 29.45 4.20 -2.49
N TYR A 70 29.28 4.31 -3.81
CA TYR A 70 30.15 5.12 -4.68
C TYR A 70 29.62 6.53 -4.91
N ILE A 71 28.47 6.85 -4.32
CA ILE A 71 27.85 8.16 -4.37
C ILE A 71 28.36 8.95 -3.17
N PRO A 72 28.92 10.17 -3.34
CA PRO A 72 29.28 11.02 -2.22
C PRO A 72 28.09 11.24 -1.28
N GLY A 73 28.23 10.87 0.00
CA GLY A 73 27.14 10.90 0.99
C GLY A 73 26.12 9.77 0.86
N GLY A 74 26.42 8.75 0.05
CA GLY A 74 25.56 7.60 -0.24
C GLY A 74 25.20 6.76 0.98
N GLU A 75 26.10 6.71 1.97
CA GLU A 75 25.90 6.05 3.25
C GLU A 75 24.84 6.72 4.14
N HIS A 76 24.54 8.00 3.88
CA HIS A 76 23.53 8.80 4.59
C HIS A 76 22.25 9.01 3.77
N LEU A 77 22.07 8.33 2.64
CA LEU A 77 20.86 8.46 1.82
C LEU A 77 19.63 7.99 2.61
N ALA A 78 18.70 8.92 2.83
CA ALA A 78 17.41 8.64 3.42
C ALA A 78 16.49 8.04 2.34
N LEU A 79 16.26 6.74 2.42
CA LEU A 79 15.48 5.95 1.47
C LEU A 79 14.15 5.52 2.10
N TRP A 80 13.05 5.60 1.35
CA TRP A 80 11.71 5.30 1.85
C TRP A 80 11.01 4.25 0.99
N GLU A 81 10.32 3.31 1.62
CA GLU A 81 9.44 2.36 0.89
C GLU A 81 8.46 3.13 0.01
N GLY A 82 8.30 2.69 -1.25
CA GLY A 82 7.37 3.28 -2.18
C GLY A 82 7.86 4.56 -2.86
N GLU A 83 9.07 5.03 -2.56
CA GLU A 83 9.65 6.22 -3.17
C GLU A 83 9.73 6.11 -4.70
N GLU A 84 9.24 7.12 -5.41
CA GLU A 84 9.28 7.16 -6.87
C GLU A 84 10.69 7.46 -7.40
N LEU A 85 11.08 6.70 -8.42
CA LEU A 85 12.40 6.71 -9.02
C LEU A 85 12.30 6.81 -10.54
N ILE A 86 13.31 7.44 -11.13
CA ILE A 86 13.49 7.53 -12.56
C ILE A 86 14.82 6.88 -12.95
N PHE A 87 14.89 6.43 -14.20
CA PHE A 87 16.08 5.78 -14.75
C PHE A 87 16.73 6.65 -15.82
N LYS A 88 18.07 6.68 -15.82
CA LYS A 88 18.85 7.41 -16.82
C LYS A 88 19.99 6.56 -17.36
N ARG A 89 20.12 6.50 -18.68
CA ARG A 89 21.26 5.88 -19.36
C ARG A 89 22.54 6.69 -19.14
N GLU A 90 23.64 5.97 -18.92
CA GLU A 90 25.00 6.51 -18.96
C GLU A 90 25.85 5.67 -19.93
N PRO A 91 25.72 5.85 -21.25
CA PRO A 91 26.47 5.06 -22.24
C PRO A 91 27.99 5.28 -22.16
N ASP A 92 28.41 6.48 -21.75
CA ASP A 92 29.81 6.86 -21.57
C ASP A 92 30.37 6.47 -20.18
N ASN A 93 29.64 5.67 -19.41
CA ASN A 93 30.12 5.21 -18.12
C ASN A 93 31.36 4.30 -18.32
N PRO A 94 32.52 4.63 -17.72
CA PRO A 94 33.78 3.96 -18.03
C PRO A 94 33.84 2.51 -17.53
N PHE A 95 32.95 2.11 -16.61
CA PHE A 95 32.94 0.77 -16.02
C PHE A 95 31.92 -0.16 -16.68
N ASP A 96 30.82 0.40 -17.18
CA ASP A 96 29.74 -0.35 -17.79
C ASP A 96 28.98 0.49 -18.82
N PRO A 97 29.15 0.23 -20.13
CA PRO A 97 28.44 0.98 -21.17
C PRO A 97 26.92 0.79 -21.11
N LYS A 98 26.41 -0.23 -20.40
CA LYS A 98 24.97 -0.45 -20.19
C LYS A 98 24.46 0.15 -18.87
N ALA A 99 25.26 0.97 -18.21
CA ALA A 99 24.89 1.57 -16.93
C ALA A 99 23.54 2.32 -17.01
N VAL A 100 22.67 1.99 -16.06
CA VAL A 100 21.40 2.67 -15.84
C VAL A 100 21.44 3.22 -14.42
N ALA A 101 21.58 4.54 -14.31
CA ALA A 101 21.51 5.24 -13.04
C ALA A 101 20.06 5.25 -12.54
N VAL A 102 19.91 5.08 -11.23
CA VAL A 102 18.65 5.20 -10.50
C VAL A 102 18.65 6.52 -9.76
N LEU A 103 17.67 7.37 -10.03
CA LEU A 103 17.58 8.73 -9.50
C LEU A 103 16.21 9.00 -8.89
N ARG A 104 16.17 9.94 -7.96
CA ARG A 104 14.94 10.64 -7.57
C ARG A 104 14.47 11.57 -8.69
N GLU A 105 13.21 11.99 -8.63
CA GLU A 105 12.67 13.02 -9.53
C GLU A 105 13.47 14.34 -9.51
N ASN A 106 14.04 14.70 -8.36
CA ASN A 106 14.88 15.89 -8.22
C ASN A 106 16.28 15.74 -8.86
N GLY A 107 16.58 14.60 -9.51
CA GLY A 107 17.85 14.30 -10.15
C GLY A 107 18.93 13.78 -9.21
N GLN A 108 18.66 13.62 -7.91
CA GLN A 108 19.61 13.00 -6.98
C GLN A 108 19.79 11.52 -7.33
N ARG A 109 21.01 11.12 -7.68
CA ARG A 109 21.37 9.72 -7.88
C ARG A 109 21.37 8.98 -6.54
N ILE A 110 20.75 7.82 -6.51
CA ILE A 110 20.73 6.94 -5.33
C ILE A 110 21.40 5.58 -5.58
N GLY A 111 21.67 5.25 -6.84
CA GLY A 111 22.41 4.05 -7.20
C GLY A 111 22.34 3.74 -8.70
N TYR A 112 22.50 2.46 -9.00
CA TYR A 112 22.48 1.88 -10.34
C TYR A 112 21.71 0.56 -10.33
N LEU A 113 21.15 0.19 -11.48
CA LEU A 113 20.69 -1.17 -11.72
C LEU A 113 21.88 -2.15 -11.78
N PRO A 114 21.72 -3.41 -11.37
CA PRO A 114 22.80 -4.40 -11.40
C PRO A 114 23.31 -4.66 -12.83
N ARG A 115 24.62 -4.77 -12.99
CA ARG A 115 25.28 -4.98 -14.30
C ARG A 115 24.81 -6.25 -15.01
N GLU A 116 24.52 -7.28 -14.22
CA GLU A 116 24.04 -8.57 -14.71
C GLU A 116 22.61 -8.53 -15.29
N TYR A 117 21.81 -7.50 -14.95
CA TYR A 117 20.40 -7.39 -15.34
C TYR A 117 20.05 -6.08 -16.07
N ASN A 118 20.98 -5.13 -16.20
CA ASN A 118 20.69 -3.83 -16.78
C ASN A 118 20.54 -3.82 -18.31
N ALA A 119 20.84 -4.92 -19.01
CA ALA A 119 20.84 -4.95 -20.47
C ALA A 119 19.45 -4.68 -21.08
N ILE A 120 18.38 -5.23 -20.51
CA ILE A 120 17.02 -5.01 -20.99
C ILE A 120 16.57 -3.57 -20.69
N PRO A 121 16.62 -3.06 -19.44
CA PRO A 121 16.30 -1.66 -19.16
C PRO A 121 17.14 -0.68 -19.98
N ALA A 122 18.42 -0.98 -20.21
CA ALA A 122 19.28 -0.10 -20.98
C ALA A 122 18.80 0.05 -22.43
N ALA A 123 18.50 -1.06 -23.10
CA ALA A 123 17.98 -1.05 -24.46
C ALA A 123 16.62 -0.34 -24.56
N LEU A 124 15.70 -0.59 -23.62
CA LEU A 124 14.40 0.07 -23.60
C LEU A 124 14.54 1.60 -23.48
N LEU A 125 15.42 2.08 -22.59
CA LEU A 125 15.67 3.52 -22.43
C LEU A 125 16.36 4.13 -23.66
N GLU A 126 17.22 3.38 -24.36
CA GLU A 126 17.84 3.83 -25.62
C GLU A 126 16.81 3.98 -26.75
N GLU A 127 15.80 3.11 -26.80
CA GLU A 127 14.66 3.23 -27.72
C GLU A 127 13.65 4.32 -27.30
N GLY A 128 13.93 5.06 -26.22
CA GLY A 128 13.08 6.14 -25.72
C GLY A 128 11.90 5.69 -24.86
N ILE A 129 11.86 4.42 -24.43
CA ILE A 129 10.82 3.90 -23.54
C ILE A 129 11.13 4.37 -22.11
N LEU A 130 10.26 5.22 -21.57
CA LEU A 130 10.43 5.82 -20.25
C LEU A 130 9.95 4.86 -19.14
N LEU A 131 10.87 4.06 -18.63
CA LEU A 131 10.61 3.22 -17.46
C LEU A 131 10.46 4.06 -16.19
N THR A 132 9.55 3.65 -15.30
CA THR A 132 9.39 4.25 -13.96
C THR A 132 9.80 3.25 -12.89
N GLY A 133 10.31 3.75 -11.77
CA GLY A 133 10.80 2.93 -10.69
C GLY A 133 10.12 3.23 -9.36
N ARG A 134 10.10 2.24 -8.48
CA ARG A 134 9.70 2.42 -7.09
C ARG A 134 10.70 1.74 -6.16
N LEU A 135 11.09 2.41 -5.09
CA LEU A 135 11.96 1.81 -4.10
C LEU A 135 11.17 0.77 -3.29
N ARG A 136 11.76 -0.40 -3.14
CA ARG A 136 11.28 -1.49 -2.29
C ARG A 136 12.36 -1.88 -1.28
N LEU A 137 12.00 -1.93 -0.01
CA LEU A 137 12.83 -2.41 1.10
C LEU A 137 12.43 -3.84 1.38
N GLY A 138 13.17 -4.77 0.77
CA GLY A 138 13.00 -6.19 1.00
C GLY A 138 13.43 -6.63 2.40
N ASN A 139 13.22 -7.91 2.68
CA ASN A 139 13.61 -8.53 3.94
C ASN A 139 15.10 -8.30 4.26
N TYR A 140 15.41 -8.22 5.55
CA TYR A 140 16.78 -7.98 6.05
C TYR A 140 17.40 -6.66 5.56
N GLY A 141 16.58 -5.66 5.19
CA GLY A 141 17.05 -4.35 4.76
C GLY A 141 17.64 -4.32 3.35
N LYS A 142 17.30 -5.33 2.53
CA LYS A 142 17.71 -5.35 1.11
C LYS A 142 17.04 -4.20 0.37
N LYS A 143 17.83 -3.34 -0.25
CA LYS A 143 17.34 -2.22 -1.07
C LYS A 143 17.11 -2.71 -2.49
N GLU A 144 15.89 -2.62 -2.97
CA GLU A 144 15.44 -3.07 -4.27
C GLU A 144 14.70 -1.94 -4.99
N VAL A 145 14.58 -2.09 -6.30
CA VAL A 145 13.86 -1.19 -7.19
C VAL A 145 12.91 -2.02 -8.02
N GLU A 146 11.63 -1.76 -7.87
CA GLU A 146 10.61 -2.23 -8.79
C GLU A 146 10.71 -1.38 -10.06
N VAL A 147 10.83 -2.04 -11.22
CA VAL A 147 10.94 -1.41 -12.53
C VAL A 147 9.63 -1.64 -13.26
N HIS A 148 9.01 -0.59 -13.77
CA HIS A 148 7.70 -0.63 -14.41
C HIS A 148 7.77 -0.11 -15.85
N TRP A 149 6.90 -0.67 -16.70
CA TRP A 149 6.63 -0.12 -18.02
C TRP A 149 6.02 1.29 -17.93
N PRO A 150 6.21 2.16 -18.95
CA PRO A 150 5.49 3.42 -19.03
C PRO A 150 3.98 3.20 -19.00
N ARG A 151 3.25 4.18 -18.47
CA ARG A 151 1.79 4.21 -18.55
C ARG A 151 1.36 4.35 -20.02
N ASN A 152 0.27 3.68 -20.36
CA ASN A 152 -0.33 3.71 -21.68
C ASN A 152 -1.48 4.73 -21.77
#